data_AF-A0AA35G9H8-F1
#
_entry.id   AF-A0AA35G9H8-F1
#
_cell.length_a   1.000
_cell.length_b   1.000
_cell.length_c   1.000
_cell.angle_alpha   90.00
_cell.angle_beta   90.00
_cell.angle_gamma   90.00
#
_symmetry.space_group_name_H-M   'P 1'
#
loop_
_entity.id
_entity.type
_entity.pdbx_description
1 polymer ?
#
loop_
_entity_poly.entity_id
_entity_poly.type
_entity_poly.pdbx_seq_one_letter_code
_entity_poly.pdbx_strand_id
1 'polypeptide(L)'
;MRWGTVALLAGALAAGALLRAATAGATPMARMAATIGLFVLGLAGSIVLARSQFHAGRRRLERVLVGLGPAFVITDWAGGRPAPEAPDYVVVGPAGILAIVLDDSPAGRWAARRLGRARERAQHAAAWVAAVARGELPEGAVVEPVVALTRRPASPADRQGAVTVLEPEEAGAYVRRFEEPERLAADQRIRVTRRLRRRAWVGTPQRQGHGRPR
;
A
#
# COMPACT_ATOMS: atom_id res chain seq x y z
N MET A 1 14.63 -15.87 14.32
CA MET A 1 15.43 -15.83 13.07
C MET A 1 14.48 -15.76 11.88
N ARG A 2 14.68 -14.78 10.98
CA ARG A 2 13.76 -14.50 9.87
C ARG A 2 13.97 -15.54 8.77
N TRP A 3 12.97 -16.35 8.46
CA TRP A 3 12.98 -17.35 7.38
C TRP A 3 13.56 -16.82 6.05
N GLY A 4 13.42 -15.52 5.78
CA GLY A 4 14.01 -14.86 4.61
C GLY A 4 15.55 -14.88 4.54
N THR A 5 16.28 -14.81 5.66
CA THR A 5 17.75 -14.91 5.62
C THR A 5 18.22 -16.33 5.35
N VAL A 6 17.51 -17.34 5.85
CA VAL A 6 17.79 -18.76 5.56
C VAL A 6 17.55 -19.06 4.08
N ALA A 7 16.45 -18.56 3.50
CA ALA A 7 16.17 -18.73 2.08
C ALA A 7 17.20 -18.04 1.18
N LEU A 8 17.70 -16.85 1.56
CA LEU A 8 18.76 -16.16 0.83
C LEU A 8 20.11 -16.88 0.91
N LEU A 9 20.47 -17.39 2.09
CA LEU A 9 21.69 -18.19 2.29
C LEU A 9 21.64 -19.51 1.51
N ALA A 10 20.50 -20.21 1.56
CA ALA A 10 20.29 -21.43 0.77
C ALA A 10 20.34 -21.15 -0.73
N GLY A 11 19.76 -20.04 -1.19
CA GLY A 11 19.83 -19.60 -2.59
C GLY A 11 21.25 -19.26 -3.03
N ALA A 12 22.03 -18.57 -2.19
CA ALA A 12 23.43 -18.25 -2.47
C ALA A 12 24.32 -19.51 -2.50
N LEU A 13 24.10 -20.45 -1.59
CA LEU A 13 24.80 -21.74 -1.56
C LEU A 13 24.43 -22.61 -2.77
N ALA A 14 23.16 -22.67 -3.14
CA ALA A 14 22.69 -23.39 -4.32
C ALA A 14 23.25 -22.78 -5.62
N ALA A 15 23.26 -21.45 -5.74
CA ALA A 15 23.86 -20.75 -6.86
C ALA A 15 25.37 -20.98 -6.94
N GLY A 16 26.08 -20.92 -5.81
CA GLY A 16 27.52 -21.20 -5.74
C GLY A 16 27.86 -22.66 -6.08
N ALA A 17 27.05 -23.61 -5.62
CA ALA A 17 27.19 -25.03 -5.95
C ALA A 17 26.93 -25.31 -7.43
N LEU A 18 25.91 -24.71 -8.02
CA LEU A 18 25.60 -24.77 -9.45
C LEU A 18 26.72 -24.16 -10.31
N LEU A 19 27.27 -23.01 -9.89
CA LEU A 19 28.37 -22.35 -10.59
C LEU A 19 29.63 -23.21 -10.57
N ARG A 20 29.94 -23.80 -9.40
CA ARG A 20 31.10 -24.69 -9.22
C ARG A 20 30.96 -26.01 -9.99
N ALA A 21 29.74 -26.56 -10.08
CA ALA A 21 29.46 -27.72 -10.91
C ALA A 21 29.56 -27.41 -12.42
N ALA A 22 29.14 -26.20 -12.83
CA ALA A 22 29.23 -25.77 -14.23
C ALA A 22 30.67 -25.48 -14.70
N THR A 23 31.58 -25.10 -13.81
CA THR A 23 32.99 -24.85 -14.16
C THR A 23 33.84 -26.12 -14.17
N ALA A 24 33.48 -27.15 -13.42
CA ALA A 24 34.30 -28.36 -13.23
C ALA A 24 34.24 -29.39 -14.39
N GLY A 25 33.30 -29.31 -15.33
CA GLY A 25 33.25 -30.28 -16.44
C GLY A 25 32.20 -30.06 -17.52
N ALA A 26 31.64 -28.86 -17.64
CA ALA A 26 30.38 -28.68 -18.37
C ALA A 26 30.58 -28.19 -19.82
N THR A 27 29.86 -28.82 -20.75
CA THR A 27 29.72 -28.39 -22.15
C THR A 27 29.22 -26.94 -22.22
N PRO A 28 29.48 -26.21 -23.33
CA PRO A 28 29.07 -24.80 -23.47
C PRO A 28 27.56 -24.57 -23.18
N MET A 29 26.72 -25.57 -23.47
CA MET A 29 25.28 -25.54 -23.19
C MET A 29 24.97 -25.50 -21.68
N ALA A 30 25.73 -26.24 -20.86
CA ALA A 30 25.55 -26.24 -19.42
C ALA A 30 26.02 -24.93 -18.76
N ARG A 31 27.04 -24.27 -19.33
CA ARG A 31 27.45 -22.92 -18.90
C ARG A 31 26.37 -21.88 -19.20
N MET A 32 25.75 -21.94 -20.38
CA MET A 32 24.60 -21.09 -20.72
C MET A 32 23.43 -21.32 -19.76
N ALA A 33 23.09 -22.59 -19.48
CA ALA A 33 22.02 -22.92 -18.55
C ALA A 33 22.30 -22.38 -17.13
N ALA A 34 23.53 -22.47 -16.65
CA ALA A 34 23.93 -21.91 -15.35
C ALA A 34 23.78 -20.37 -15.30
N THR A 35 24.22 -19.66 -16.34
CA THR A 35 24.10 -18.19 -16.42
C THR A 35 22.64 -17.75 -16.49
N ILE A 36 21.82 -18.42 -17.29
CA ILE A 36 20.37 -18.17 -17.37
C ILE A 36 19.72 -18.43 -16.00
N GLY A 37 20.08 -19.54 -15.34
CA GLY A 37 19.60 -19.87 -14.00
C GLY A 37 19.95 -18.80 -12.97
N LEU A 38 21.18 -18.29 -12.97
CA LEU A 38 21.61 -17.21 -12.08
C LEU A 38 20.82 -15.92 -12.35
N PHE A 39 20.60 -15.58 -13.62
CA PHE A 39 19.81 -14.41 -14.01
C PHE A 39 18.36 -14.51 -13.54
N VAL A 40 17.70 -15.65 -13.77
CA VAL A 40 16.33 -15.90 -13.32
C VAL A 40 16.24 -15.86 -11.79
N LEU A 41 17.20 -16.45 -11.08
CA LEU A 41 17.26 -16.41 -9.62
C LEU A 41 17.42 -14.98 -9.10
N GLY A 42 18.29 -14.18 -9.73
CA GLY A 42 18.46 -12.77 -9.41
C GLY A 42 17.18 -11.96 -9.62
N LEU A 43 16.48 -12.19 -10.74
CA LEU A 43 15.20 -11.53 -11.03
C LEU A 43 14.13 -11.90 -10.00
N ALA A 44 13.97 -13.20 -9.71
CA ALA A 44 13.02 -13.70 -8.71
C ALA A 44 13.34 -13.13 -7.32
N GLY A 45 14.60 -13.12 -6.93
CA GLY A 45 15.07 -12.53 -5.67
C GLY A 45 14.72 -11.05 -5.56
N SER A 46 14.90 -10.28 -6.63
CA SER A 46 14.55 -8.85 -6.66
C SER A 46 13.05 -8.60 -6.48
N ILE A 47 12.20 -9.43 -7.10
CA ILE A 47 10.73 -9.34 -7.01
C ILE A 47 10.27 -9.66 -5.59
N VAL A 48 10.82 -10.72 -4.99
CA VAL A 48 10.53 -11.12 -3.61
C VAL A 48 10.94 -10.04 -2.63
N LEU A 49 12.13 -9.46 -2.82
CA LEU A 49 12.62 -8.36 -1.98
C LEU A 49 11.72 -7.12 -2.09
N ALA A 50 11.33 -6.73 -3.31
CA ALA A 50 10.43 -5.61 -3.54
C ALA A 50 9.07 -5.80 -2.85
N ARG A 51 8.47 -6.99 -2.97
CA ARG A 51 7.24 -7.35 -2.27
C ARG A 51 7.40 -7.31 -0.75
N SER A 52 8.51 -7.84 -0.23
CA SER A 52 8.80 -7.81 1.20
C SER A 52 8.92 -6.37 1.72
N GLN A 53 9.59 -5.48 0.99
CA GLN A 53 9.71 -4.06 1.33
C GLN A 53 8.34 -3.38 1.35
N PHE A 54 7.52 -3.60 0.31
CA PHE A 54 6.15 -3.08 0.25
C PHE A 54 5.32 -3.53 1.45
N HIS A 55 5.29 -4.84 1.74
CA HIS A 55 4.56 -5.37 2.89
C HIS A 55 5.10 -4.85 4.22
N ALA A 56 6.42 -4.63 4.34
CA ALA A 56 6.99 -4.01 5.53
C ALA A 56 6.52 -2.57 5.70
N GLY A 57 6.56 -1.75 4.65
CA GLY A 57 6.06 -0.37 4.67
C GLY A 57 4.58 -0.29 4.97
N ARG A 58 3.77 -1.14 4.33
CA ARG A 58 2.33 -1.27 4.60
C ARG A 58 2.05 -1.64 6.06
N ARG A 59 2.74 -2.64 6.62
CA ARG A 59 2.58 -3.03 8.03
C ARG A 59 3.01 -1.92 9.01
N ARG A 60 3.95 -1.05 8.62
CA ARG A 60 4.29 0.13 9.43
C ARG A 60 3.14 1.12 9.46
N LEU A 61 2.58 1.44 8.28
CA LEU A 61 1.41 2.30 8.17
C LEU A 61 0.22 1.73 8.96
N GLU A 62 -0.10 0.44 8.80
CA GLU A 62 -1.18 -0.22 9.53
C GLU A 62 -1.00 -0.10 11.06
N ARG A 63 0.20 -0.33 11.58
CA ARG A 63 0.48 -0.17 13.01
C ARG A 63 0.26 1.26 13.50
N VAL A 64 0.67 2.24 12.71
CA VAL A 64 0.47 3.66 13.03
C VAL A 64 -1.01 4.01 13.01
N LEU A 65 -1.74 3.57 11.99
CA LEU A 65 -3.17 3.82 11.86
C LEU A 65 -3.95 3.17 13.02
N VAL A 66 -3.70 1.91 13.34
CA VAL A 66 -4.35 1.21 14.47
C VAL A 66 -4.09 1.92 15.81
N GLY A 67 -2.95 2.63 15.94
CA GLY A 67 -2.59 3.42 17.13
C GLY A 67 -3.19 4.82 17.22
N LEU A 68 -4.06 5.23 16.29
CA LEU A 68 -4.65 6.58 16.27
C LEU A 68 -5.70 6.81 17.36
N GLY A 69 -6.20 5.75 18.01
CA GLY A 69 -7.20 5.85 19.06
C GLY A 69 -8.64 5.89 18.53
N PRO A 70 -9.64 6.04 19.43
CA PRO A 70 -11.06 5.84 19.11
C PRO A 70 -11.70 6.99 18.31
N ALA A 71 -11.05 8.16 18.24
CA ALA A 71 -11.56 9.30 17.49
C ALA A 71 -11.61 9.02 15.96
N PHE A 72 -10.74 8.12 15.49
CA PHE A 72 -10.58 7.82 14.06
C PHE A 72 -11.22 6.48 13.70
N VAL A 73 -12.01 6.48 12.64
CA VAL A 73 -12.52 5.25 12.04
C VAL A 73 -11.71 4.94 10.79
N ILE A 74 -11.01 3.81 10.80
CA ILE A 74 -10.16 3.38 9.69
C ILE A 74 -10.88 2.30 8.91
N THR A 75 -10.88 2.44 7.59
CA THR A 75 -11.28 1.38 6.67
C THR A 75 -10.12 0.96 5.82
N ASP A 76 -9.72 -0.29 6.03
CA ASP A 76 -9.11 -1.12 5.02
C ASP A 76 -10.21 -1.87 4.24
N TRP A 77 -9.91 -2.23 3.00
CA TRP A 77 -10.81 -3.04 2.15
C TRP A 77 -10.59 -4.53 2.35
N ALA A 78 -10.17 -4.93 3.56
CA ALA A 78 -9.87 -6.31 3.90
C ALA A 78 -11.08 -7.21 3.56
N GLY A 79 -10.85 -8.22 2.71
CA GLY A 79 -11.90 -9.17 2.28
C GLY A 79 -12.07 -9.33 0.76
N GLY A 80 -11.37 -8.55 -0.08
CA GLY A 80 -11.41 -8.73 -1.54
C GLY A 80 -10.84 -7.55 -2.33
N ARG A 81 -11.26 -7.40 -3.60
CA ARG A 81 -10.82 -6.31 -4.48
C ARG A 81 -11.87 -5.19 -4.47
N PRO A 82 -11.58 -4.01 -3.88
CA PRO A 82 -12.51 -2.88 -3.91
C PRO A 82 -12.63 -2.31 -5.34
N ALA A 83 -13.58 -1.39 -5.53
CA ALA A 83 -13.71 -0.61 -6.75
C ALA A 83 -12.35 -0.01 -7.19
N PRO A 84 -12.07 0.10 -8.50
CA PRO A 84 -10.80 0.64 -9.01
C PRO A 84 -10.44 2.03 -8.48
N GLU A 85 -11.45 2.83 -8.15
CA GLU A 85 -11.31 4.21 -7.66
C GLU A 85 -11.12 4.29 -6.15
N ALA A 86 -11.33 3.18 -5.42
CA ALA A 86 -11.17 3.17 -3.97
C ALA A 86 -9.69 3.37 -3.59
N PRO A 87 -9.39 4.20 -2.56
CA PRO A 87 -8.02 4.34 -2.04
C PRO A 87 -7.52 3.02 -1.44
N ASP A 88 -6.28 2.92 -0.98
CA ASP A 88 -5.81 1.74 -0.26
C ASP A 88 -6.30 1.73 1.21
N TYR A 89 -6.40 2.91 1.82
CA TYR A 89 -7.04 3.13 3.12
C TYR A 89 -7.92 4.37 3.11
N VAL A 90 -8.97 4.35 3.92
CA VAL A 90 -9.71 5.56 4.31
C VAL A 90 -9.56 5.76 5.81
N VAL A 91 -9.23 6.99 6.22
CA VAL A 91 -9.27 7.38 7.62
C VAL A 91 -10.30 8.48 7.79
N VAL A 92 -11.31 8.24 8.60
CA VAL A 92 -12.37 9.21 8.91
C VAL A 92 -12.12 9.74 10.32
N GLY A 93 -11.66 10.98 10.41
CA GLY A 93 -11.41 11.68 11.67
C GLY A 93 -12.49 12.73 11.97
N PRO A 94 -12.40 13.38 13.14
CA PRO A 94 -13.33 14.45 13.53
C PRO A 94 -13.37 15.64 12.55
N ALA A 95 -12.25 16.07 11.99
CA ALA A 95 -12.20 17.25 11.11
C ALA A 95 -12.42 16.93 9.63
N GLY A 96 -12.34 15.65 9.22
CA GLY A 96 -12.39 15.29 7.81
C GLY A 96 -12.04 13.83 7.50
N ILE A 97 -11.80 13.56 6.22
CA ILE A 97 -11.49 12.23 5.67
C ILE A 97 -10.18 12.27 4.91
N LEU A 98 -9.36 11.24 5.09
CA LEU A 98 -8.13 11.03 4.34
C LEU A 98 -8.30 9.84 3.40
N ALA A 99 -8.05 10.06 2.11
CA ALA A 99 -7.99 9.02 1.09
C ALA A 99 -6.52 8.66 0.81
N ILE A 100 -6.05 7.56 1.40
CA ILE A 100 -4.63 7.18 1.36
C ILE A 100 -4.38 6.15 0.27
N VAL A 101 -3.51 6.49 -0.67
CA VAL A 101 -2.99 5.59 -1.70
C VAL A 101 -1.55 5.21 -1.38
N LEU A 102 -1.24 3.92 -1.47
CA LEU A 102 0.13 3.43 -1.31
C LEU A 102 0.91 3.61 -2.62
N ASP A 103 2.14 4.07 -2.48
CA ASP A 103 3.15 4.02 -3.53
C ASP A 103 4.27 3.05 -3.13
N ASP A 104 4.55 2.09 -4.02
CA ASP A 104 5.58 1.08 -3.86
C ASP A 104 6.82 1.38 -4.72
N SER A 105 6.96 2.62 -5.19
CA SER A 105 8.00 2.96 -6.13
C SER A 105 9.35 2.94 -5.45
N PRO A 106 10.35 2.22 -6.01
CA PRO A 106 11.71 2.35 -5.54
C PRO A 106 12.26 3.73 -5.90
N ALA A 107 13.32 4.16 -5.21
CA ALA A 107 14.09 5.31 -5.65
C ALA A 107 14.70 5.07 -7.04
N GLY A 108 14.91 6.15 -7.81
CA GLY A 108 15.59 6.11 -9.10
C GLY A 108 14.84 6.83 -10.21
N ARG A 109 15.28 6.62 -11.46
CA ARG A 109 14.90 7.43 -12.63
C ARG A 109 13.40 7.49 -12.92
N TRP A 110 12.63 6.50 -12.47
CA TRP A 110 11.18 6.43 -12.69
C TRP A 110 10.34 6.84 -11.49
N ALA A 111 10.97 7.18 -10.35
CA ALA A 111 10.28 7.49 -9.11
C ALA A 111 9.32 8.68 -9.27
N ALA A 112 9.77 9.76 -9.92
CA ALA A 112 8.93 10.94 -10.14
C ALA A 112 7.69 10.64 -10.99
N ARG A 113 7.85 9.89 -12.11
CA ARG A 113 6.73 9.52 -12.98
C ARG A 113 5.74 8.59 -12.30
N ARG A 114 6.22 7.67 -11.44
CA ARG A 114 5.33 6.79 -10.69
C ARG A 114 4.62 7.53 -9.56
N LEU A 115 5.32 8.42 -8.85
CA LEU A 115 4.70 9.30 -7.86
C LEU A 115 3.63 10.19 -8.49
N GLY A 116 3.86 10.75 -9.68
CA GLY A 116 2.84 11.50 -10.42
C GLY A 116 1.56 10.70 -10.63
N ARG A 117 1.69 9.44 -11.08
CA ARG A 117 0.55 8.51 -11.19
C ARG A 117 -0.09 8.19 -9.84
N ALA A 118 0.68 8.06 -8.77
CA ALA A 118 0.13 7.85 -7.43
C ALA A 118 -0.65 9.07 -6.93
N ARG A 119 -0.19 10.29 -7.24
CA ARG A 119 -0.89 11.54 -6.92
C ARG A 119 -2.21 11.66 -7.68
N GLU A 120 -2.22 11.38 -8.99
CA GLU A 120 -3.45 11.33 -9.80
C GLU A 120 -4.45 10.32 -9.23
N ARG A 121 -3.97 9.11 -8.86
CA ARG A 121 -4.82 8.12 -8.19
C ARG A 121 -5.37 8.63 -6.85
N ALA A 122 -4.54 9.27 -6.03
CA ALA A 122 -4.97 9.82 -4.75
C ALA A 122 -6.04 10.92 -4.93
N GLN A 123 -5.89 11.78 -5.93
CA GLN A 123 -6.89 12.80 -6.27
C GLN A 123 -8.22 12.16 -6.70
N HIS A 124 -8.19 11.18 -7.61
CA HIS A 124 -9.39 10.46 -8.01
C HIS A 124 -10.04 9.72 -6.83
N ALA A 125 -9.24 9.11 -5.95
CA ALA A 125 -9.73 8.44 -4.76
C ALA A 125 -10.40 9.42 -3.78
N ALA A 126 -9.80 10.59 -3.54
CA ALA A 126 -10.39 11.64 -2.72
C ALA A 126 -11.70 12.17 -3.33
N ALA A 127 -11.74 12.38 -4.65
CA ALA A 127 -12.96 12.79 -5.35
C ALA A 127 -14.07 11.74 -5.25
N TRP A 128 -13.72 10.46 -5.38
CA TRP A 128 -14.65 9.35 -5.18
C TRP A 128 -15.18 9.31 -3.74
N VAL A 129 -14.29 9.41 -2.74
CA VAL A 129 -14.68 9.45 -1.33
C VAL A 129 -15.65 10.61 -1.06
N ALA A 130 -15.33 11.81 -1.55
CA ALA A 130 -16.18 12.99 -1.41
C ALA A 130 -17.55 12.81 -2.08
N ALA A 131 -17.58 12.20 -3.27
CA ALA A 131 -18.83 11.91 -3.98
C ALA A 131 -19.70 10.88 -3.22
N VAL A 132 -19.09 9.85 -2.64
CA VAL A 132 -19.81 8.81 -1.90
C VAL A 132 -20.28 9.30 -0.53
N ALA A 133 -19.47 10.12 0.15
CA ALA A 133 -19.79 10.72 1.43
C ALA A 133 -20.71 11.96 1.32
N ARG A 134 -21.10 12.34 0.09
CA ARG A 134 -21.98 13.49 -0.15
C ARG A 134 -23.28 13.37 0.64
N GLY A 135 -23.63 14.43 1.35
CA GLY A 135 -24.80 14.53 2.22
C GLY A 135 -24.58 14.02 3.66
N GLU A 136 -23.47 13.33 3.94
CA GLU A 136 -23.07 13.00 5.33
C GLU A 136 -21.95 13.93 5.83
N LEU A 137 -21.25 14.60 4.91
CA LEU A 137 -20.23 15.58 5.24
C LEU A 137 -20.86 16.92 5.61
N PRO A 138 -20.55 17.48 6.79
CA PRO A 138 -20.95 18.83 7.13
C PRO A 138 -20.19 19.84 6.27
N GLU A 139 -20.72 21.06 6.23
CA GLU A 139 -20.07 22.16 5.52
C GLU A 139 -18.66 22.40 6.08
N GLY A 140 -17.67 22.46 5.18
CA GLY A 140 -16.26 22.60 5.55
C GLY A 140 -15.54 21.31 5.97
N ALA A 141 -16.17 20.13 5.99
CA ALA A 141 -15.42 18.88 6.16
C ALA A 141 -14.48 18.64 4.97
N VAL A 142 -13.20 18.40 5.26
CA VAL A 142 -12.16 18.26 4.24
C VAL A 142 -12.01 16.79 3.85
N VAL A 143 -11.88 16.52 2.55
CA VAL A 143 -11.45 15.22 2.03
C VAL A 143 -10.08 15.41 1.38
N GLU A 144 -9.03 14.89 2.00
CA GLU A 144 -7.66 15.13 1.53
C GLU A 144 -7.06 13.88 0.84
N PRO A 145 -6.49 14.05 -0.37
CA PRO A 145 -5.73 13.01 -1.03
C PRO A 145 -4.34 12.85 -0.41
N VAL A 146 -3.97 11.62 -0.09
CA VAL A 146 -2.68 11.29 0.55
C VAL A 146 -1.99 10.15 -0.20
N VAL A 147 -0.68 10.27 -0.39
CA VAL A 147 0.19 9.20 -0.89
C VAL A 147 1.16 8.78 0.21
N ALA A 148 1.16 7.49 0.57
CA ALA A 148 2.10 6.92 1.53
C ALA A 148 3.21 6.15 0.80
N LEU A 149 4.46 6.59 0.96
CA LEU A 149 5.62 5.97 0.32
C LEU A 149 6.11 4.75 1.11
N THR A 150 5.94 3.55 0.57
CA THR A 150 6.22 2.32 1.33
C THR A 150 7.64 1.77 1.17
N ARG A 151 8.39 2.25 0.17
CA ARG A 151 9.70 1.69 -0.23
C ARG A 151 10.85 2.69 -0.28
N ARG A 152 10.60 3.97 -0.03
CA ARG A 152 11.60 5.03 -0.02
C ARG A 152 11.16 6.19 0.89
N PRO A 153 12.10 7.00 1.42
CA PRO A 153 11.76 8.23 2.11
C PRO A 153 11.20 9.29 1.13
N ALA A 154 10.44 10.23 1.69
CA ALA A 154 9.90 11.38 0.98
C ALA A 154 10.94 12.50 0.93
N SER A 155 11.34 12.89 -0.28
CA SER A 155 12.20 14.07 -0.47
C SER A 155 11.41 15.37 -0.29
N PRO A 156 12.06 16.52 -0.01
CA PRO A 156 11.37 17.80 0.08
C PRO A 156 10.57 18.16 -1.19
N ALA A 157 11.05 17.77 -2.37
CA ALA A 157 10.34 17.97 -3.64
C ALA A 157 9.06 17.12 -3.74
N ASP A 158 9.06 15.91 -3.14
CA ASP A 158 7.87 15.06 -3.10
C ASP A 158 6.76 15.66 -2.23
N ARG A 159 7.11 16.53 -1.27
CA ARG A 159 6.15 17.15 -0.34
C ARG A 159 5.46 18.40 -0.91
N GLN A 160 5.87 18.85 -2.10
CA GLN A 160 5.25 19.99 -2.77
C GLN A 160 4.08 19.54 -3.65
N GLY A 161 2.95 20.25 -3.55
CA GLY A 161 1.78 20.09 -4.42
C GLY A 161 0.46 19.92 -3.67
N ALA A 162 -0.61 19.64 -4.42
CA ALA A 162 -1.97 19.51 -3.89
C ALA A 162 -2.27 18.15 -3.24
N VAL A 163 -1.34 17.19 -3.29
CA VAL A 163 -1.48 15.86 -2.69
C VAL A 163 -0.40 15.71 -1.63
N THR A 164 -0.82 15.41 -0.41
CA THR A 164 0.11 15.19 0.69
C THR A 164 0.86 13.87 0.46
N VAL A 165 2.19 13.93 0.46
CA VAL A 165 3.06 12.75 0.36
C VAL A 165 3.76 12.55 1.70
N LEU A 166 3.61 11.37 2.27
CA LEU A 166 4.12 11.05 3.61
C LEU A 166 4.83 9.71 3.67
N GLU A 167 5.69 9.58 4.67
CA GLU A 167 6.25 8.29 5.08
C GLU A 167 5.30 7.58 6.06
N PRO A 168 5.29 6.24 6.11
CA PRO A 168 4.43 5.47 7.01
C PRO A 168 4.54 5.91 8.47
N GLU A 169 5.73 6.28 8.90
CA GLU A 169 6.07 6.74 10.25
C GLU A 169 5.50 8.14 10.55
N GLU A 170 5.36 9.01 9.53
CA GLU A 170 4.82 10.37 9.66
C GLU A 170 3.27 10.38 9.66
N ALA A 171 2.65 9.31 9.15
CA ALA A 171 1.19 9.22 8.98
C ALA A 171 0.43 9.53 10.27
N GLY A 172 0.92 9.07 11.43
CA GLY A 172 0.24 9.24 12.71
C GLY A 172 0.15 10.71 13.13
N ALA A 173 1.29 11.39 13.10
CA ALA A 173 1.37 12.81 13.44
C ALA A 173 0.57 13.68 12.46
N TYR A 174 0.57 13.31 11.19
CA TYR A 174 -0.21 14.01 10.16
C TYR A 174 -1.72 13.80 10.34
N VAL A 175 -2.18 12.56 10.54
CA VAL A 175 -3.61 12.24 10.74
C VAL A 175 -4.18 12.93 12.00
N ARG A 176 -3.39 13.04 13.07
CA ARG A 176 -3.82 13.74 14.30
C ARG A 176 -4.14 15.21 14.09
N ARG A 177 -3.66 15.85 13.02
CA ARG A 177 -4.10 17.21 12.66
C ARG A 177 -5.58 17.29 12.31
N PHE A 178 -6.22 16.15 12.05
CA PHE A 178 -7.65 16.02 11.79
C PHE A 178 -8.47 15.65 13.04
N GLU A 179 -7.86 15.69 14.23
CA GLU A 179 -8.59 15.49 15.49
C GLU A 179 -9.44 16.71 15.85
N GLU A 180 -9.01 17.91 15.46
CA GLU A 180 -9.70 19.17 15.73
C GLU A 180 -9.77 20.06 14.49
N PRO A 181 -10.81 20.91 14.35
CA PRO A 181 -12.02 20.92 15.18
C PRO A 181 -12.93 19.72 14.89
N GLU A 182 -13.71 19.27 15.87
CA GLU A 182 -14.69 18.21 15.66
C GLU A 182 -15.85 18.73 14.79
N ARG A 183 -15.88 18.32 13.53
CA ARG A 183 -16.94 18.63 12.57
C ARG A 183 -17.86 17.43 12.35
N LEU A 184 -17.28 16.23 12.31
CA LEU A 184 -17.99 14.98 12.13
C LEU A 184 -18.18 14.29 13.47
N ALA A 185 -19.43 14.10 13.90
CA ALA A 185 -19.73 13.32 15.11
C ALA A 185 -19.39 11.83 14.93
N ALA A 186 -19.14 11.11 16.02
CA ALA A 186 -18.77 9.69 15.99
C ALA A 186 -19.71 8.81 15.13
N ASP A 187 -21.02 9.00 15.27
CA ASP A 187 -22.01 8.25 14.49
C ASP A 187 -21.95 8.57 12.98
N GLN A 188 -21.70 9.83 12.63
CA GLN A 188 -21.49 10.24 11.24
C GLN A 188 -20.24 9.57 10.67
N ARG A 189 -19.13 9.54 11.43
CA ARG A 189 -17.88 8.87 11.02
C ARG A 189 -18.14 7.38 10.70
N ILE A 190 -18.93 6.70 11.53
CA ILE A 190 -19.34 5.31 11.31
C ILE A 190 -20.23 5.17 10.07
N ARG A 191 -21.25 6.03 9.89
CA ARG A 191 -22.16 5.98 8.73
C ARG A 191 -21.43 6.20 7.41
N VAL A 192 -20.57 7.22 7.33
CA VAL A 192 -19.72 7.51 6.17
C VAL A 192 -18.90 6.29 5.82
N THR A 193 -18.22 5.71 6.81
CA THR A 193 -17.38 4.53 6.64
C THR A 193 -18.18 3.34 6.10
N ARG A 194 -19.36 3.06 6.65
CA ARG A 194 -20.25 1.99 6.17
C ARG A 194 -20.72 2.24 4.74
N ARG A 195 -21.03 3.49 4.39
CA ARG A 195 -21.44 3.87 3.03
C ARG A 195 -20.32 3.67 2.02
N LEU A 196 -19.11 4.09 2.35
CA LEU A 196 -17.91 3.88 1.54
C LEU A 196 -17.65 2.39 1.31
N ARG A 197 -17.70 1.57 2.38
CA ARG A 197 -17.59 0.11 2.28
C ARG A 197 -18.64 -0.45 1.34
N ARG A 198 -19.93 -0.15 1.52
CA ARG A 198 -20.99 -0.64 0.63
C ARG A 198 -20.72 -0.26 -0.83
N ARG A 199 -20.38 1.00 -1.10
CA ARG A 199 -20.19 1.47 -2.47
C ARG A 199 -18.98 0.83 -3.16
N ALA A 200 -17.89 0.59 -2.42
CA ALA A 200 -16.71 -0.09 -2.96
C ALA A 200 -16.99 -1.53 -3.41
N TRP A 201 -18.04 -2.18 -2.89
CA TRP A 201 -18.37 -3.58 -3.19
C TRP A 201 -19.51 -3.77 -4.20
N VAL A 202 -20.29 -2.73 -4.51
CA VAL A 202 -21.48 -2.83 -5.38
C VAL A 202 -21.14 -3.13 -6.86
N GLY A 203 -19.87 -3.29 -7.23
CA GLY A 203 -19.41 -3.64 -8.59
C GLY A 203 -18.75 -5.00 -8.75
N THR A 204 -18.64 -5.83 -7.71
CA THR A 204 -17.97 -7.14 -7.81
C THR A 204 -18.99 -8.24 -7.47
N PRO A 205 -19.31 -9.18 -8.40
CA PRO A 205 -20.18 -10.29 -8.06
C PRO A 205 -19.55 -11.04 -6.89
N GLN A 206 -20.25 -11.02 -5.76
CA GLN A 206 -19.95 -11.78 -4.58
C GLN A 206 -19.86 -13.25 -5.03
N ARG A 207 -18.65 -13.80 -5.17
CA ARG A 207 -18.51 -15.26 -5.16
C ARG A 207 -18.98 -15.67 -3.78
N GLN A 208 -20.24 -16.05 -3.69
CA GLN A 208 -20.84 -16.67 -2.52
C GLN A 208 -19.88 -17.77 -2.08
N GLY A 209 -19.40 -17.66 -0.85
CA GLY A 209 -18.52 -18.65 -0.27
C GLY A 209 -19.16 -20.01 -0.42
N HIS A 210 -18.43 -20.94 -1.04
CA HIS A 210 -18.68 -22.36 -0.85
C HIS A 210 -18.73 -22.61 0.65
N GLY A 211 -19.93 -22.89 1.16
CA GLY A 211 -20.12 -23.39 2.50
C GLY A 211 -19.23 -24.61 2.68
N ARG A 212 -18.38 -24.58 3.71
CA ARG A 212 -17.82 -25.82 4.24
C ARG A 212 -18.99 -26.60 4.85
N PRO A 213 -19.26 -27.85 4.42
CA PRO A 213 -20.11 -28.72 5.19
C PRO A 213 -19.42 -28.99 6.53
N ARG A 214 -20.24 -29.06 7.59
CA ARG A 214 -19.84 -29.43 8.94
C ARG A 214 -19.39 -30.88 8.99
#